data_AF-A0A804MXV2-F1
#
_entry.id   AF-A0A804MXV2-F1
#
_cell.length_a   1.000
_cell.length_b   1.000
_cell.length_c   1.000
_cell.angle_alpha   90.00
_cell.angle_beta   90.00
_cell.angle_gamma   90.00
#
_symmetry.space_group_name_H-M   'P 1'
#
loop_
_entity.id
_entity.type
_entity.pdbx_description
1 polymer ?
#
loop_
_entity_poly.entity_id
_entity_poly.type
_entity_poly.pdbx_seq_one_letter_code
_entity_poly.pdbx_strand_id
1 'polypeptide(L)'
;MGLGHIEDALKHLSLATPQPDLLELHKLQTVEKHLGRCLDARKAGDWKSVLRESDAAIAAGADSSALLLAARAEALLRLNLLDEADLAISSASKLDYTSSCSSDTKFCGFLANAYLFYVHAQIDMSSGRFDHAVSSIDKARIIDPGNTEVVNMHNKVKSVARARSLGNELFNSGKFSEACVAYGEGLKQHPMNKVLYCNRAACRFKLEQWEKSIEDCNEALKIQSNYTKALLRRAASYGKMERWVESVKDYEILRKELPGDAEVAEAYFHAQVALKSSRGEEVSNMKFGGEVETIIGMEQFQMATSLPGVSVIHFMTPSNQQCCKVSPFVNTLCARYPSVNFLKVTNTAIHVTVPYPPYINMPFFLSPLQVDVNESPAVARAENVRTIPTFKIYKNGIRVKEMICPSQQLLEYSVRHFGI
;
A
#
# COMPACT_ATOMS: atom_id res chain seq x y z
N MET A 1 34.07 10.76 15.42
CA MET A 1 34.13 10.06 14.12
C MET A 1 33.33 8.79 14.29
N GLY A 2 32.37 8.49 13.40
CA GLY A 2 31.69 7.19 13.46
C GLY A 2 32.69 6.06 13.23
N LEU A 3 32.64 5.01 14.05
CA LEU A 3 33.61 3.90 14.02
C LEU A 3 33.28 2.91 12.87
N GLY A 4 32.99 3.43 11.68
CA GLY A 4 32.49 2.66 10.53
C GLY A 4 33.49 1.64 9.97
N HIS A 5 34.79 1.92 10.12
CA HIS A 5 35.89 1.02 9.77
C HIS A 5 36.80 0.84 10.98
N ILE A 6 36.64 -0.27 11.70
CA ILE A 6 37.39 -0.56 12.92
C ILE A 6 38.91 -0.51 12.67
N GLU A 7 39.37 -1.07 11.54
CA GLU A 7 40.80 -1.09 11.18
C GLU A 7 41.36 0.30 10.86
N ASP A 8 40.57 1.17 10.21
CA ASP A 8 40.99 2.54 9.91
C ASP A 8 40.85 3.43 11.15
N ALA A 9 39.85 3.20 11.99
CA ALA A 9 39.71 3.85 13.29
C ALA A 9 40.91 3.51 14.20
N LEU A 10 41.39 2.27 14.21
CA LEU A 10 42.62 1.85 14.91
C LEU A 10 43.87 2.54 14.35
N LYS A 11 44.01 2.61 13.02
CA LYS A 11 45.13 3.31 12.38
C LYS A 11 45.09 4.82 12.65
N HIS A 12 43.91 5.43 12.63
CA HIS A 12 43.75 6.84 12.94
C HIS A 12 44.03 7.13 14.43
N LEU A 13 43.57 6.28 15.34
CA LEU A 13 43.86 6.39 16.78
C LEU A 13 45.36 6.23 17.10
N SER A 14 46.08 5.37 16.37
CA SER A 14 47.52 5.18 16.55
C SER A 14 48.37 6.28 15.92
N LEU A 15 47.87 6.96 14.87
CA LEU A 15 48.56 8.05 14.17
C LEU A 15 48.25 9.44 14.74
N ALA A 16 47.07 9.66 15.34
CA ALA A 16 46.59 10.98 15.71
C ALA A 16 47.09 11.49 17.08
N THR A 17 47.47 10.61 18.02
CA THR A 17 47.85 11.03 19.39
C THR A 17 48.82 10.05 20.06
N PRO A 18 49.86 10.52 20.80
CA PRO A 18 50.78 9.64 21.55
C PRO A 18 50.12 8.85 22.70
N GLN A 19 48.90 9.23 23.10
CA GLN A 19 48.05 8.55 24.08
C GLN A 19 46.64 8.49 23.49
N PRO A 20 46.16 7.33 23.01
CA PRO A 20 44.79 7.20 22.52
C PRO A 20 43.79 7.45 23.65
N ASP A 21 42.70 8.17 23.36
CA ASP A 21 41.62 8.38 24.32
C ASP A 21 41.07 7.02 24.81
N LEU A 22 41.25 6.74 26.10
CA LEU A 22 40.92 5.46 26.73
C LEU A 22 39.43 5.12 26.56
N LEU A 23 38.57 6.15 26.46
CA LEU A 23 37.14 6.00 26.24
C LEU A 23 36.83 5.54 24.81
N GLU A 24 37.50 6.11 23.81
CA GLU A 24 37.34 5.72 22.40
C GLU A 24 37.90 4.32 22.15
N LEU A 25 39.01 3.96 22.79
CA LEU A 25 39.55 2.60 22.75
C LEU A 25 38.58 1.57 23.34
N HIS A 26 37.95 1.89 24.49
CA HIS A 26 36.97 1.01 25.11
C HIS A 26 35.70 0.83 24.24
N LYS A 27 35.21 1.91 23.61
CA LYS A 27 34.09 1.83 22.65
C LYS A 27 34.44 0.94 21.46
N LEU A 28 35.64 1.11 20.91
CA LEU A 28 36.11 0.31 19.79
C LEU A 28 36.21 -1.18 20.15
N GLN A 29 36.80 -1.54 21.30
CA GLN A 29 36.83 -2.93 21.79
C GLN A 29 35.43 -3.51 21.99
N THR A 30 34.48 -2.68 22.43
CA THR A 30 33.07 -3.06 22.58
C THR A 30 32.44 -3.37 21.22
N VAL A 31 32.66 -2.51 20.22
CA VAL A 31 32.21 -2.72 18.84
C VAL A 31 32.81 -3.99 18.25
N GLU A 32 34.12 -4.21 18.37
CA GLU A 32 34.81 -5.43 17.89
C GLU A 32 34.22 -6.71 18.49
N LYS A 33 33.96 -6.68 19.80
CA LYS A 33 33.36 -7.80 20.52
C LYS A 33 31.96 -8.13 20.00
N HIS A 34 31.11 -7.13 19.81
CA HIS A 34 29.78 -7.32 19.26
C HIS A 34 29.83 -7.76 17.80
N LEU A 35 30.75 -7.22 17.01
CA LEU A 35 30.96 -7.65 15.63
C LEU A 35 31.36 -9.13 15.55
N GLY A 36 32.34 -9.59 16.35
CA GLY A 36 32.73 -11.00 16.38
C GLY A 36 31.56 -11.92 16.69
N ARG A 37 30.76 -11.58 17.70
CA ARG A 37 29.55 -12.33 18.07
C ARG A 37 28.48 -12.31 16.98
N CYS A 38 28.31 -11.19 16.29
CA CYS A 38 27.41 -11.07 15.15
C CYS A 38 27.82 -12.03 14.02
N LEU A 39 29.12 -12.09 13.70
CA LEU A 39 29.65 -12.98 12.67
C LEU A 39 29.46 -14.46 13.03
N ASP A 40 29.71 -14.83 14.29
CA ASP A 40 29.53 -16.20 14.77
C ASP A 40 28.04 -16.60 14.79
N ALA A 41 27.16 -15.70 15.26
CA ALA A 41 25.72 -15.91 15.23
C ALA A 41 25.19 -16.09 13.80
N ARG A 42 25.71 -15.31 12.84
CA ARG A 42 25.36 -15.46 11.43
C ARG A 42 25.73 -16.85 10.90
N LYS A 43 26.96 -17.30 11.16
CA LYS A 43 27.43 -18.64 10.76
C LYS A 43 26.57 -19.75 11.37
N ALA A 44 26.11 -19.55 12.61
CA ALA A 44 25.20 -20.47 13.29
C ALA A 44 23.75 -20.38 12.82
N GLY A 45 23.39 -19.38 12.00
CA GLY A 45 22.01 -19.13 11.58
C GLY A 45 21.11 -18.57 12.69
N ASP A 46 21.67 -18.04 13.78
CA ASP A 46 20.92 -17.40 14.87
C ASP A 46 20.65 -15.93 14.55
N TRP A 47 19.64 -15.70 13.72
CA TRP A 47 19.27 -14.35 13.24
C TRP A 47 18.82 -13.42 14.36
N LYS A 48 18.30 -13.94 15.48
CA LYS A 48 17.94 -13.12 16.64
C LYS A 48 19.19 -12.56 17.31
N SER A 49 20.22 -13.39 17.47
CA SER A 49 21.51 -12.91 17.98
C SER A 49 22.22 -11.99 16.98
N VAL A 50 22.16 -12.26 15.67
CA VAL A 50 22.71 -11.33 14.65
C VAL A 50 22.09 -9.94 14.81
N LEU A 51 20.76 -9.85 14.90
CA LEU A 51 20.06 -8.58 15.10
C LEU A 51 20.50 -7.90 16.40
N ARG A 52 20.47 -8.63 17.53
CA ARG A 52 20.84 -8.09 18.85
C ARG A 52 22.28 -7.56 18.89
N GLU A 53 23.24 -8.33 18.39
CA GLU A 53 24.65 -7.92 18.40
C GLU A 53 24.92 -6.80 17.40
N SER A 54 24.20 -6.76 16.27
CA SER A 54 24.30 -5.64 15.31
C SER A 54 23.76 -4.34 15.91
N ASP A 55 22.60 -4.38 16.58
CA ASP A 55 22.03 -3.24 17.28
C ASP A 55 22.93 -2.75 18.43
N ALA A 56 23.55 -3.67 19.18
CA ALA A 56 24.49 -3.34 20.24
C ALA A 56 25.77 -2.67 19.70
N ALA A 57 26.31 -3.15 18.57
CA ALA A 57 27.45 -2.52 17.91
C ALA A 57 27.10 -1.12 17.36
N ILE A 58 25.91 -0.94 16.78
CA ILE A 58 25.42 0.37 16.33
C ILE A 58 25.29 1.32 17.52
N ALA A 59 24.69 0.88 18.63
CA ALA A 59 24.55 1.67 19.85
C ALA A 59 25.90 2.03 20.49
N ALA A 60 26.93 1.21 20.29
CA ALA A 60 28.29 1.47 20.73
C ALA A 60 29.08 2.43 19.81
N GLY A 61 28.48 2.91 18.70
CA GLY A 61 29.06 3.92 17.81
C GLY A 61 29.46 3.43 16.41
N ALA A 62 29.02 2.24 16.00
CA ALA A 62 29.27 1.67 14.66
C ALA A 62 28.14 1.95 13.64
N ASP A 63 27.34 2.99 13.88
CA ASP A 63 26.21 3.42 13.03
C ASP A 63 26.60 3.78 11.59
N SER A 64 27.88 4.10 11.37
CA SER A 64 28.45 4.42 10.06
C SER A 64 28.95 3.19 9.28
N SER A 65 28.76 1.97 9.78
CA SER A 65 29.19 0.73 9.11
C SER A 65 28.09 0.17 8.20
N ALA A 66 28.26 0.33 6.88
CA ALA A 66 27.33 -0.22 5.88
C ALA A 66 27.22 -1.75 5.97
N LEU A 67 28.30 -2.46 6.31
CA LEU A 67 28.32 -3.91 6.45
C LEU A 67 27.52 -4.39 7.66
N LEU A 68 27.62 -3.67 8.78
CA LEU A 68 26.84 -3.96 9.98
C LEU A 68 25.35 -3.68 9.75
N LEU A 69 25.03 -2.58 9.07
CA LEU A 69 23.65 -2.28 8.66
C LEU A 69 23.11 -3.32 7.69
N ALA A 70 23.93 -3.85 6.78
CA ALA A 70 23.55 -4.95 5.90
C ALA A 70 23.32 -6.26 6.67
N ALA A 71 24.17 -6.60 7.65
CA ALA A 71 23.98 -7.75 8.52
C ALA A 71 22.69 -7.66 9.33
N ARG A 72 22.41 -6.47 9.89
CA ARG A 72 21.14 -6.15 10.54
C ARG A 72 19.95 -6.33 9.60
N ALA A 73 20.02 -5.78 8.38
CA ALA A 73 18.96 -5.90 7.39
C ALA A 73 18.68 -7.36 7.00
N GLU A 74 19.71 -8.17 6.85
CA GLU A 74 19.54 -9.60 6.55
C GLU A 74 18.92 -10.38 7.71
N ALA A 75 19.30 -10.07 8.96
CA ALA A 75 18.67 -10.65 10.13
C ALA A 75 17.17 -10.31 10.20
N LEU A 76 16.82 -9.04 9.99
CA LEU A 76 15.43 -8.57 9.93
C LEU A 76 14.64 -9.31 8.84
N LEU A 77 15.22 -9.48 7.65
CA LEU A 77 14.62 -10.24 6.57
C LEU A 77 14.34 -11.70 6.99
N ARG A 78 15.30 -12.36 7.62
CA ARG A 78 15.17 -13.75 8.10
C ARG A 78 14.16 -13.91 9.25
N LEU A 79 13.89 -12.84 9.97
CA LEU A 79 12.86 -12.75 11.02
C LEU A 79 11.49 -12.31 10.47
N ASN A 80 11.33 -12.22 9.14
CA ASN A 80 10.11 -11.82 8.45
C ASN A 80 9.68 -10.36 8.74
N LEU A 81 10.63 -9.48 9.05
CA LEU A 81 10.45 -8.05 9.26
C LEU A 81 10.93 -7.28 8.02
N LEU A 82 10.23 -7.47 6.90
CA LEU A 82 10.67 -6.99 5.58
C LEU A 82 10.78 -5.46 5.50
N ASP A 83 9.82 -4.73 6.07
CA ASP A 83 9.82 -3.25 6.00
C ASP A 83 11.01 -2.67 6.78
N GLU A 84 11.31 -3.24 7.95
CA GLU A 84 12.49 -2.85 8.74
C GLU A 84 13.79 -3.22 8.03
N ALA A 85 13.84 -4.38 7.37
CA ALA A 85 14.99 -4.79 6.55
C ALA A 85 15.23 -3.81 5.39
N ASP A 86 14.17 -3.39 4.71
CA ASP A 86 14.21 -2.44 3.59
C ASP A 86 14.73 -1.06 4.02
N LEU A 87 14.29 -0.58 5.19
CA LEU A 87 14.78 0.66 5.80
C LEU A 87 16.25 0.55 6.21
N ALA A 88 16.67 -0.57 6.79
CA ALA A 88 18.05 -0.80 7.21
C ALA A 88 19.01 -0.83 6.02
N ILE A 89 18.66 -1.55 4.94
CA ILE A 89 19.52 -1.63 3.75
C ILE A 89 19.57 -0.30 2.99
N SER A 90 18.45 0.43 2.93
CA SER A 90 18.41 1.77 2.33
C SER A 90 19.30 2.77 3.08
N SER A 91 19.42 2.61 4.40
CA SER A 91 20.32 3.41 5.22
C SER A 91 21.78 3.05 4.95
N ALA A 92 22.09 1.76 4.77
CA ALA A 92 23.42 1.30 4.40
C ALA A 92 23.89 1.87 3.04
N SER A 93 23.00 1.98 2.04
CA SER A 93 23.35 2.52 0.72
C SER A 93 23.68 4.01 0.70
N LYS A 94 23.20 4.78 1.69
CA LYS A 94 23.47 6.22 1.80
C LYS A 94 24.88 6.51 2.33
N LEU A 95 25.53 5.52 2.92
CA LEU A 95 26.89 5.62 3.39
C LEU A 95 27.80 5.39 2.17
N ASP A 96 28.17 6.49 1.50
CA ASP A 96 28.99 6.49 0.28
C ASP A 96 30.28 5.67 0.47
N TYR A 97 30.43 4.62 -0.34
CA TYR A 97 31.49 3.62 -0.22
C TYR A 97 32.47 3.63 -1.40
N THR A 98 32.56 4.75 -2.13
CA THR A 98 33.38 4.84 -3.33
C THR A 98 34.87 5.09 -3.06
N SER A 99 35.33 5.29 -1.80
CA SER A 99 36.74 5.68 -1.60
C SER A 99 37.55 5.11 -0.42
N SER A 100 37.08 4.20 0.45
CA SER A 100 37.89 3.80 1.63
C SER A 100 38.14 2.31 1.85
N CYS A 101 37.34 1.38 1.33
CA CYS A 101 37.58 -0.04 1.58
C CYS A 101 38.45 -0.64 0.48
N SER A 102 39.64 -1.12 0.86
CA SER A 102 40.47 -1.97 0.00
C SER A 102 39.63 -3.16 -0.50
N SER A 103 39.85 -3.56 -1.75
CA SER A 103 39.12 -4.62 -2.46
C SER A 103 39.10 -5.99 -1.74
N ASP A 104 39.91 -6.16 -0.69
CA ASP A 104 40.26 -7.44 -0.10
C ASP A 104 39.66 -7.66 1.30
N THR A 105 38.96 -6.66 1.86
CA THR A 105 38.36 -6.78 3.21
C THR A 105 37.23 -7.81 3.19
N LYS A 106 37.35 -8.87 4.00
CA LYS A 106 36.33 -9.93 4.12
C LYS A 106 35.36 -9.67 5.27
N PHE A 107 34.07 -9.84 5.01
CA PHE A 107 33.00 -9.78 5.99
C PHE A 107 32.09 -11.00 5.83
N CYS A 108 31.86 -11.76 6.89
CA CYS A 108 31.07 -13.00 6.84
C CYS A 108 31.55 -14.04 5.80
N GLY A 109 32.83 -14.00 5.37
CA GLY A 109 33.34 -14.85 4.29
C GLY A 109 33.08 -14.33 2.87
N PHE A 110 32.50 -13.14 2.74
CA PHE A 110 32.32 -12.42 1.48
C PHE A 110 33.36 -11.32 1.36
N LEU A 111 33.68 -10.88 0.15
CA LEU A 111 34.26 -9.54 -0.02
C LEU A 111 33.23 -8.48 0.41
N ALA A 112 33.65 -7.48 1.18
CA ALA A 112 32.78 -6.50 1.84
C ALA A 112 31.68 -5.93 0.90
N ASN A 113 32.08 -5.44 -0.27
CA ASN A 113 31.13 -4.87 -1.22
C ASN A 113 30.18 -5.91 -1.83
N ALA A 114 30.64 -7.15 -2.03
CA ALA A 114 29.79 -8.24 -2.52
C ALA A 114 28.71 -8.60 -1.51
N TYR A 115 29.01 -8.55 -0.21
CA TYR A 115 28.04 -8.81 0.86
C TYR A 115 26.88 -7.80 0.83
N LEU A 116 27.18 -6.51 0.70
CA LEU A 116 26.15 -5.47 0.63
C LEU A 116 25.19 -5.71 -0.54
N PHE A 117 25.73 -5.96 -1.74
CA PHE A 117 24.92 -6.27 -2.93
C PHE A 117 24.15 -7.60 -2.80
N TYR A 118 24.74 -8.59 -2.15
CA TYR A 118 24.08 -9.86 -1.85
C TYR A 118 22.86 -9.67 -0.95
N VAL A 119 22.96 -8.86 0.10
CA VAL A 119 21.81 -8.55 0.98
C VAL A 119 20.76 -7.73 0.24
N HIS A 120 21.16 -6.74 -0.56
CA HIS A 120 20.24 -5.99 -1.43
C HIS A 120 19.42 -6.92 -2.32
N ALA A 121 20.07 -7.88 -2.99
CA ALA A 121 19.38 -8.81 -3.87
C ALA A 121 18.30 -9.63 -3.15
N GLN A 122 18.56 -10.04 -1.90
CA GLN A 122 17.59 -10.80 -1.10
C GLN A 122 16.37 -9.96 -0.71
N ILE A 123 16.61 -8.73 -0.26
CA ILE A 123 15.54 -7.81 0.15
C ILE A 123 14.71 -7.40 -1.07
N ASP A 124 15.37 -7.00 -2.16
CA ASP A 124 14.71 -6.66 -3.43
C ASP A 124 13.85 -7.83 -3.95
N MET A 125 14.35 -9.06 -3.88
CA MET A 125 13.59 -10.25 -4.27
C MET A 125 12.34 -10.44 -3.40
N SER A 126 12.47 -10.25 -2.09
CA SER A 126 11.37 -10.41 -1.12
C SER A 126 10.33 -9.28 -1.21
N SER A 127 10.78 -8.08 -1.56
CA SER A 127 9.94 -6.92 -1.85
C SER A 127 9.30 -6.96 -3.24
N GLY A 128 9.74 -7.87 -4.12
CA GLY A 128 9.23 -8.00 -5.48
C GLY A 128 9.84 -7.04 -6.50
N ARG A 129 10.98 -6.41 -6.18
CA ARG A 129 11.79 -5.57 -7.07
C ARG A 129 12.78 -6.43 -7.86
N PHE A 130 12.27 -7.32 -8.71
CA PHE A 130 13.06 -8.36 -9.38
C PHE A 130 14.23 -7.81 -10.21
N ASP A 131 14.04 -6.71 -10.93
CA ASP A 131 15.09 -6.14 -11.78
C ASP A 131 16.24 -5.55 -10.95
N HIS A 132 15.91 -4.92 -9.82
CA HIS A 132 16.90 -4.46 -8.84
C HIS A 132 17.64 -5.66 -8.20
N ALA A 133 16.91 -6.72 -7.85
CA ALA A 133 17.52 -7.94 -7.32
C ALA A 133 18.53 -8.56 -8.28
N VAL A 134 18.19 -8.64 -9.58
CA VAL A 134 19.09 -9.14 -10.63
C VAL A 134 20.32 -8.23 -10.77
N SER A 135 20.13 -6.92 -10.82
CA SER A 135 21.24 -5.95 -10.91
C SER A 135 22.19 -6.06 -9.71
N SER A 136 21.65 -6.13 -8.50
CA SER A 136 22.41 -6.27 -7.25
C SER A 136 23.19 -7.58 -7.23
N ILE A 137 22.56 -8.72 -7.56
CA ILE A 137 23.27 -9.99 -7.51
C ILE A 137 24.31 -10.16 -8.64
N ASP A 138 24.09 -9.52 -9.80
CA ASP A 138 25.10 -9.46 -10.86
C ASP A 138 26.34 -8.68 -10.40
N LYS A 139 26.17 -7.55 -9.70
CA LYS A 139 27.30 -6.81 -9.09
C LYS A 139 28.02 -7.64 -8.03
N ALA A 140 27.29 -8.30 -7.13
CA ALA A 140 27.88 -9.19 -6.13
C ALA A 140 28.71 -10.30 -6.79
N ARG A 141 28.22 -10.87 -7.90
CA ARG A 141 28.90 -11.94 -8.63
C ARG A 141 30.17 -11.48 -9.35
N ILE A 142 30.22 -10.23 -9.82
CA ILE A 142 31.42 -9.64 -10.41
C ILE A 142 32.50 -9.44 -9.34
N ILE A 143 32.09 -8.96 -8.15
CA ILE A 143 33.03 -8.65 -7.07
C ILE A 143 33.58 -9.95 -6.43
N ASP A 144 32.70 -10.90 -6.10
CA ASP A 144 33.08 -12.14 -5.40
C ASP A 144 32.58 -13.38 -6.17
N PRO A 145 33.20 -13.71 -7.32
CA PRO A 145 32.74 -14.78 -8.19
C PRO A 145 32.94 -16.19 -7.61
N GLY A 146 33.84 -16.34 -6.63
CA GLY A 146 34.17 -17.61 -5.99
C GLY A 146 33.30 -17.95 -4.78
N ASN A 147 32.54 -16.98 -4.24
CA ASN A 147 31.69 -17.20 -3.09
C ASN A 147 30.46 -18.06 -3.46
N THR A 148 30.31 -19.20 -2.80
CA THR A 148 29.24 -20.17 -3.06
C THR A 148 27.85 -19.63 -2.77
N GLU A 149 27.69 -18.78 -1.76
CA GLU A 149 26.40 -18.18 -1.42
C GLU A 149 25.95 -17.19 -2.50
N VAL A 150 26.88 -16.35 -2.99
CA VAL A 150 26.63 -15.43 -4.11
C VAL A 150 26.26 -16.22 -5.37
N VAL A 151 27.00 -17.28 -5.69
CA VAL A 151 26.73 -18.15 -6.85
C VAL A 151 25.33 -18.76 -6.78
N ASN A 152 24.97 -19.33 -5.64
CA ASN A 152 23.67 -19.97 -5.45
C ASN A 152 22.52 -18.97 -5.51
N MET A 153 22.70 -17.80 -4.88
CA MET A 153 21.70 -16.73 -4.90
C MET A 153 21.52 -16.14 -6.30
N HIS A 154 22.60 -15.95 -7.04
CA HIS A 154 22.58 -15.49 -8.43
C HIS A 154 21.73 -16.39 -9.33
N ASN A 155 21.95 -17.70 -9.26
CA ASN A 155 21.19 -18.68 -10.02
C ASN A 155 19.70 -18.65 -9.65
N LYS A 156 19.39 -18.62 -8.34
CA LYS A 156 18.00 -18.53 -7.84
C LYS A 156 17.32 -17.26 -8.30
N VAL A 157 17.94 -16.10 -8.09
CA VAL A 157 17.40 -14.79 -8.43
C VAL A 157 17.11 -14.69 -9.92
N LYS A 158 18.05 -15.10 -10.77
CA LYS A 158 17.85 -15.09 -12.22
C LYS A 158 16.79 -16.09 -12.65
N SER A 159 16.72 -17.26 -12.05
CA SER A 159 15.67 -18.23 -12.38
C SER A 159 14.28 -17.71 -12.02
N VAL A 160 14.13 -17.12 -10.84
CA VAL A 160 12.86 -16.52 -10.37
C VAL A 160 12.46 -15.35 -11.26
N ALA A 161 13.39 -14.44 -11.56
CA ALA A 161 13.13 -13.28 -12.41
C ALA A 161 12.69 -13.69 -13.82
N ARG A 162 13.36 -14.69 -14.43
CA ARG A 162 12.95 -15.25 -15.74
C ARG A 162 11.55 -15.86 -15.68
N ALA A 163 11.29 -16.69 -14.67
CA ALA A 163 9.98 -17.32 -14.48
C ALA A 163 8.85 -16.28 -14.35
N ARG A 164 9.10 -15.20 -13.60
CA ARG A 164 8.18 -14.07 -13.48
C ARG A 164 7.96 -13.35 -14.81
N SER A 165 9.03 -13.00 -15.52
CA SER A 165 8.93 -12.26 -16.79
C SER A 165 8.20 -13.08 -17.84
N LEU A 166 8.50 -14.38 -17.96
CA LEU A 166 7.78 -15.30 -18.83
C LEU A 166 6.30 -15.41 -18.44
N GLY A 167 6.01 -15.55 -17.14
CA GLY A 167 4.63 -15.59 -16.64
C GLY A 167 3.86 -14.31 -16.97
N ASN A 168 4.49 -13.13 -16.87
CA ASN A 168 3.88 -11.86 -17.24
C ASN A 168 3.60 -11.78 -18.75
N GLU A 169 4.55 -12.21 -19.58
CA GLU A 169 4.40 -12.22 -21.05
C GLU A 169 3.24 -13.14 -21.49
N LEU A 170 3.19 -14.35 -20.92
CA LEU A 170 2.11 -15.31 -21.17
C LEU A 170 0.76 -14.77 -20.68
N PHE A 171 0.73 -14.14 -19.51
CA PHE A 171 -0.48 -13.50 -18.99
C PHE A 171 -0.99 -12.40 -19.92
N ASN A 172 -0.10 -11.52 -20.40
CA ASN A 172 -0.45 -10.45 -21.33
C ASN A 172 -0.91 -10.99 -22.70
N SER A 173 -0.44 -12.19 -23.06
CA SER A 173 -0.86 -12.91 -24.27
C SER A 173 -2.13 -13.74 -24.08
N GLY A 174 -2.81 -13.64 -22.92
CA GLY A 174 -4.02 -14.41 -22.60
C GLY A 174 -3.80 -15.90 -22.31
N LYS A 175 -2.55 -16.36 -22.27
CA LYS A 175 -2.15 -17.75 -22.04
C LYS A 175 -2.07 -18.05 -20.54
N PHE A 176 -3.21 -17.97 -19.86
CA PHE A 176 -3.26 -18.01 -18.39
C PHE A 176 -2.81 -19.34 -17.78
N SER A 177 -3.06 -20.47 -18.45
CA SER A 177 -2.63 -21.79 -17.97
C SER A 177 -1.10 -21.93 -17.99
N GLU A 178 -0.46 -21.50 -19.09
CA GLU A 178 1.00 -21.50 -19.20
C GLU A 178 1.64 -20.48 -18.25
N ALA A 179 1.01 -19.31 -18.07
CA ALA A 179 1.45 -18.32 -17.09
C ALA A 179 1.44 -18.89 -15.65
N CYS A 180 0.40 -19.65 -15.29
CA CYS A 180 0.32 -20.36 -14.01
C CYS A 180 1.52 -21.29 -13.79
N VAL A 181 1.92 -22.05 -14.82
CA VAL A 181 3.07 -22.95 -14.77
C VAL A 181 4.35 -22.15 -14.60
N ALA A 182 4.56 -21.09 -15.38
CA ALA A 182 5.75 -20.24 -15.28
C ALA A 182 5.91 -19.63 -13.87
N TYR A 183 4.86 -19.05 -13.29
CA TYR A 183 4.92 -18.56 -11.91
C TYR A 183 5.16 -19.69 -10.90
N GLY A 184 4.59 -20.88 -11.15
CA GLY A 184 4.83 -22.08 -10.36
C GLY A 184 6.31 -22.49 -10.33
N GLU A 185 7.01 -22.44 -11.46
CA GLU A 185 8.46 -22.71 -11.51
C GLU A 185 9.26 -21.68 -10.70
N GLY A 186 8.87 -20.41 -10.73
CA GLY A 186 9.47 -19.38 -9.87
C GLY A 186 9.27 -19.67 -8.39
N LEU A 187 8.07 -20.12 -8.00
CA LEU A 187 7.74 -20.48 -6.61
C LEU A 187 8.49 -21.72 -6.11
N LYS A 188 8.87 -22.66 -6.99
CA LYS A 188 9.75 -23.77 -6.59
C LYS A 188 11.13 -23.28 -6.12
N GLN A 189 11.63 -22.20 -6.72
CA GLN A 189 12.93 -21.60 -6.38
C GLN A 189 12.84 -20.65 -5.19
N HIS A 190 11.71 -19.95 -5.04
CA HIS A 190 11.47 -19.01 -3.94
C HIS A 190 10.04 -19.15 -3.39
N PRO A 191 9.79 -20.15 -2.52
CA PRO A 191 8.45 -20.44 -2.00
C PRO A 191 7.83 -19.28 -1.21
N MET A 192 8.65 -18.44 -0.58
CA MET A 192 8.17 -17.29 0.19
C MET A 192 8.03 -16.02 -0.68
N ASN A 193 7.50 -16.13 -1.90
CA ASN A 193 7.32 -14.98 -2.80
C ASN A 193 5.83 -14.59 -2.96
N LYS A 194 5.37 -13.60 -2.18
CA LYS A 194 4.00 -13.08 -2.23
C LYS A 194 3.59 -12.56 -3.62
N VAL A 195 4.52 -12.02 -4.40
CA VAL A 195 4.23 -11.46 -5.73
C VAL A 195 3.91 -12.58 -6.73
N LEU A 196 4.71 -13.65 -6.74
CA LEU A 196 4.44 -14.78 -7.64
C LEU A 196 3.13 -15.49 -7.30
N TYR A 197 2.82 -15.68 -6.01
CA TYR A 197 1.52 -16.20 -5.60
C TYR A 197 0.38 -15.30 -6.09
N CYS A 198 0.46 -13.99 -5.88
CA CYS A 198 -0.57 -13.06 -6.34
C CYS A 198 -0.71 -13.03 -7.88
N ASN A 199 0.39 -13.17 -8.63
CA ASN A 199 0.34 -13.23 -10.09
C ASN A 199 -0.25 -14.56 -10.57
N ARG A 200 0.05 -15.67 -9.91
CA ARG A 200 -0.57 -16.97 -10.21
C ARG A 200 -2.06 -16.98 -9.85
N ALA A 201 -2.45 -16.36 -8.74
CA ALA A 201 -3.85 -16.12 -8.39
C ALA A 201 -4.59 -15.33 -9.48
N ALA A 202 -3.94 -14.33 -10.08
CA ALA A 202 -4.48 -13.59 -11.22
C ALA A 202 -4.84 -14.49 -12.41
N CYS A 203 -3.94 -15.43 -12.72
CA CYS A 203 -4.14 -16.39 -13.81
C CYS A 203 -5.28 -17.35 -13.48
N ARG A 204 -5.30 -17.89 -12.26
CA ARG A 204 -6.37 -18.79 -11.78
C ARG A 204 -7.73 -18.11 -11.78
N PHE A 205 -7.79 -16.84 -11.39
CA PHE A 205 -8.98 -16.02 -11.53
C PHE A 205 -9.42 -15.91 -13.00
N LYS A 206 -8.52 -15.60 -13.93
CA LYS A 206 -8.86 -15.54 -15.36
C LYS A 206 -9.29 -16.89 -15.97
N LEU A 207 -8.90 -18.00 -15.34
CA LEU A 207 -9.32 -19.36 -15.69
C LEU A 207 -10.59 -19.82 -14.95
N GLU A 208 -11.25 -18.93 -14.20
CA GLU A 208 -12.42 -19.22 -13.38
C GLU A 208 -12.18 -20.27 -12.28
N GLN A 209 -10.92 -20.48 -11.90
CA GLN A 209 -10.51 -21.36 -10.81
C GLN A 209 -10.47 -20.57 -9.50
N TRP A 210 -11.63 -20.11 -9.04
CA TRP A 210 -11.77 -19.16 -7.93
C TRP A 210 -11.21 -19.69 -6.61
N GLU A 211 -11.44 -20.96 -6.28
CA GLU A 211 -10.92 -21.61 -5.07
C GLU A 211 -9.39 -21.63 -5.07
N LYS A 212 -8.79 -22.03 -6.19
CA LYS A 212 -7.33 -22.04 -6.34
C LYS A 212 -6.74 -20.63 -6.31
N SER A 213 -7.47 -19.63 -6.83
CA SER A 213 -7.08 -18.22 -6.72
C SER A 213 -7.05 -17.78 -5.25
N ILE A 214 -8.06 -18.18 -4.45
CA ILE A 214 -8.12 -17.92 -3.00
C ILE A 214 -6.96 -18.59 -2.27
N GLU A 215 -6.63 -19.84 -2.59
CA GLU A 215 -5.49 -20.56 -2.00
C GLU A 215 -4.17 -19.80 -2.22
N ASP A 216 -3.89 -19.38 -3.44
CA ASP A 216 -2.68 -18.60 -3.75
C ASP A 216 -2.68 -17.24 -3.04
N CYS A 217 -3.84 -16.57 -2.95
CA CYS A 217 -3.95 -15.33 -2.18
C CYS A 217 -3.70 -15.56 -0.68
N ASN A 218 -4.18 -16.67 -0.12
CA ASN A 218 -3.92 -17.03 1.27
C ASN A 218 -2.42 -17.24 1.53
N GLU A 219 -1.71 -17.91 0.63
CA GLU A 219 -0.25 -18.05 0.75
C GLU A 219 0.47 -16.69 0.68
N ALA A 220 0.06 -15.82 -0.25
CA ALA A 220 0.60 -14.46 -0.32
C ALA A 220 0.37 -13.66 0.97
N LEU A 221 -0.82 -13.81 1.59
CA LEU A 221 -1.21 -13.10 2.81
C LEU A 221 -0.62 -13.71 4.09
N LYS A 222 -0.23 -14.99 4.08
CA LYS A 222 0.61 -15.57 5.15
C LYS A 222 2.00 -14.94 5.19
N ILE A 223 2.54 -14.59 4.02
CA ILE A 223 3.85 -13.93 3.90
C ILE A 223 3.75 -12.46 4.28
N GLN A 224 2.74 -11.74 3.76
CA GLN A 224 2.45 -10.35 4.13
C GLN A 224 0.94 -10.13 4.26
N SER A 225 0.48 -9.94 5.50
CA SER A 225 -0.95 -9.87 5.85
C SER A 225 -1.71 -8.71 5.21
N ASN A 226 -1.05 -7.57 4.96
CA ASN A 226 -1.64 -6.37 4.37
C ASN A 226 -1.35 -6.24 2.86
N TYR A 227 -0.99 -7.33 2.17
CA TYR A 227 -0.69 -7.24 0.74
C TYR A 227 -1.94 -6.97 -0.10
N THR A 228 -2.16 -5.68 -0.40
CA THR A 228 -3.39 -5.15 -1.03
C THR A 228 -3.78 -5.86 -2.32
N LYS A 229 -2.83 -6.20 -3.18
CA LYS A 229 -3.11 -6.92 -4.44
C LYS A 229 -3.68 -8.32 -4.21
N ALA A 230 -3.22 -9.03 -3.17
CA ALA A 230 -3.75 -10.34 -2.82
C ALA A 230 -5.14 -10.23 -2.16
N LEU A 231 -5.34 -9.24 -1.28
CA LEU A 231 -6.66 -8.94 -0.70
C LEU A 231 -7.70 -8.64 -1.78
N LEU A 232 -7.37 -7.76 -2.75
CA LEU A 232 -8.26 -7.42 -3.87
C LEU A 232 -8.68 -8.65 -4.68
N ARG A 233 -7.70 -9.50 -5.02
CA ARG A 233 -7.97 -10.72 -5.79
C ARG A 233 -8.77 -11.75 -5.01
N ARG A 234 -8.50 -11.90 -3.71
CA ARG A 234 -9.24 -12.82 -2.84
C ARG A 234 -10.68 -12.35 -2.65
N ALA A 235 -10.90 -11.06 -2.39
CA ALA A 235 -12.22 -10.45 -2.30
C ALA A 235 -13.04 -10.64 -3.59
N ALA A 236 -12.42 -10.40 -4.76
CA ALA A 236 -13.04 -10.62 -6.05
C ALA A 236 -13.37 -12.10 -6.30
N SER A 237 -12.47 -13.02 -5.91
CA SER A 237 -12.68 -14.47 -6.03
C SER A 237 -13.83 -14.93 -5.14
N TYR A 238 -13.92 -14.43 -3.90
CA TYR A 238 -15.06 -14.69 -3.02
C TYR A 238 -16.37 -14.17 -3.62
N GLY A 239 -16.37 -12.98 -4.23
CA GLY A 239 -17.55 -12.44 -4.91
C GLY A 239 -18.02 -13.33 -6.08
N LYS A 240 -17.08 -13.89 -6.87
CA LYS A 240 -17.41 -14.86 -7.93
C LYS A 240 -18.00 -16.17 -7.42
N MET A 241 -17.73 -16.52 -6.17
CA MET A 241 -18.29 -17.68 -5.49
C MET A 241 -19.51 -17.34 -4.61
N GLU A 242 -20.01 -16.12 -4.67
CA GLU A 242 -21.09 -15.61 -3.80
C GLU A 242 -20.80 -15.73 -2.29
N ARG A 243 -19.52 -15.80 -1.93
CA ARG A 243 -19.03 -15.79 -0.54
C ARG A 243 -18.92 -14.35 -0.04
N TRP A 244 -20.06 -13.66 0.00
CA TRP A 244 -20.12 -12.22 0.21
C TRP A 244 -19.59 -11.79 1.59
N VAL A 245 -19.76 -12.62 2.62
CA VAL A 245 -19.26 -12.32 3.98
C VAL A 245 -17.73 -12.19 3.99
N GLU A 246 -17.02 -13.12 3.38
CA GLU A 246 -15.56 -13.07 3.29
C GLU A 246 -15.08 -11.98 2.32
N SER A 247 -15.80 -11.75 1.23
CA SER A 247 -15.50 -10.66 0.28
C SER A 247 -15.54 -9.29 0.96
N VAL A 248 -16.62 -9.00 1.71
CA VAL A 248 -16.80 -7.75 2.46
C VAL A 248 -15.69 -7.57 3.49
N LYS A 249 -15.28 -8.62 4.22
CA LYS A 249 -14.17 -8.55 5.19
C LYS A 249 -12.85 -8.12 4.56
N ASP A 250 -12.51 -8.68 3.40
CA ASP A 250 -11.27 -8.30 2.70
C ASP A 250 -11.34 -6.85 2.20
N TYR A 251 -12.50 -6.41 1.69
CA TYR A 251 -12.70 -5.03 1.28
C TYR A 251 -12.69 -4.04 2.45
N GLU A 252 -13.15 -4.40 3.64
CA GLU A 252 -13.02 -3.57 4.85
C GLU A 252 -11.55 -3.29 5.21
N ILE A 253 -10.68 -4.30 5.07
CA ILE A 253 -9.24 -4.13 5.26
C ILE A 253 -8.69 -3.20 4.18
N LEU A 254 -9.06 -3.43 2.91
CA LEU A 254 -8.63 -2.58 1.79
C LEU A 254 -9.07 -1.12 1.94
N ARG A 255 -10.26 -0.85 2.48
CA ARG A 255 -10.71 0.53 2.75
C ARG A 255 -9.90 1.24 3.84
N LYS A 256 -9.28 0.49 4.75
CA LYS A 256 -8.35 1.04 5.76
C LYS A 256 -6.98 1.32 5.15
N GLU A 257 -6.45 0.41 4.34
CA GLU A 257 -5.14 0.55 3.68
C GLU A 257 -5.17 1.58 2.53
N LEU A 258 -6.30 1.68 1.82
CA LEU A 258 -6.49 2.51 0.63
C LEU A 258 -7.77 3.38 0.75
N PRO A 259 -7.83 4.33 1.69
CA PRO A 259 -9.05 5.09 1.98
C PRO A 259 -9.53 6.00 0.83
N GLY A 260 -8.62 6.39 -0.07
CA GLY A 260 -8.91 7.24 -1.24
C GLY A 260 -9.12 6.50 -2.56
N ASP A 261 -9.05 5.17 -2.55
CA ASP A 261 -9.19 4.38 -3.78
C ASP A 261 -10.67 4.18 -4.11
N ALA A 262 -11.10 4.77 -5.23
CA ALA A 262 -12.48 4.76 -5.68
C ALA A 262 -12.92 3.36 -6.18
N GLU A 263 -12.02 2.61 -6.83
CA GLU A 263 -12.32 1.27 -7.34
C GLU A 263 -12.54 0.30 -6.16
N VAL A 264 -11.70 0.40 -5.11
CA VAL A 264 -11.90 -0.35 -3.87
C VAL A 264 -13.23 0.02 -3.21
N ALA A 265 -13.59 1.30 -3.21
CA ALA A 265 -14.85 1.76 -2.62
C ALA A 265 -16.07 1.23 -3.37
N GLU A 266 -16.01 1.21 -4.70
CA GLU A 266 -17.05 0.68 -5.58
C GLU A 266 -17.23 -0.82 -5.39
N ALA A 267 -16.12 -1.57 -5.47
CA ALA A 267 -16.13 -3.00 -5.30
C ALA A 267 -16.62 -3.41 -3.90
N TYR A 268 -16.24 -2.66 -2.87
CA TYR A 268 -16.74 -2.86 -1.51
C TYR A 268 -18.26 -2.66 -1.43
N PHE A 269 -18.77 -1.56 -1.98
CA PHE A 269 -20.19 -1.27 -1.99
C PHE A 269 -20.99 -2.37 -2.70
N HIS A 270 -20.52 -2.81 -3.88
CA HIS A 270 -21.16 -3.91 -4.59
C HIS A 270 -21.17 -5.20 -3.78
N ALA A 271 -20.08 -5.53 -3.10
CA ALA A 271 -20.03 -6.70 -2.22
C ALA A 271 -21.01 -6.57 -1.05
N GLN A 272 -21.18 -5.38 -0.46
CA GLN A 272 -22.17 -5.12 0.59
C GLN A 272 -23.61 -5.25 0.09
N VAL A 273 -23.91 -4.70 -1.08
CA VAL A 273 -25.23 -4.83 -1.73
C VAL A 273 -25.54 -6.30 -2.01
N ALA A 274 -24.59 -7.03 -2.57
CA ALA A 274 -24.75 -8.45 -2.85
C ALA A 274 -24.93 -9.28 -1.57
N LEU A 275 -24.21 -8.96 -0.49
CA LEU A 275 -24.40 -9.58 0.82
C LEU A 275 -25.81 -9.37 1.36
N LYS A 276 -26.32 -8.13 1.33
CA LYS A 276 -27.68 -7.80 1.76
C LYS A 276 -28.73 -8.52 0.92
N SER A 277 -28.57 -8.50 -0.40
CA SER A 277 -29.43 -9.22 -1.33
C SER A 277 -29.46 -10.72 -1.04
N SER A 278 -28.30 -11.34 -0.76
CA SER A 278 -28.21 -12.77 -0.40
C SER A 278 -28.94 -13.14 0.91
N ARG A 279 -29.22 -12.14 1.77
CA ARG A 279 -29.99 -12.28 3.02
C ARG A 279 -31.48 -11.99 2.84
N GLY A 280 -31.92 -11.65 1.64
CA GLY A 280 -33.30 -11.25 1.34
C GLY A 280 -33.64 -9.83 1.79
N GLU A 281 -32.63 -8.98 2.05
CA GLU A 281 -32.84 -7.57 2.38
C GLU A 281 -33.11 -6.75 1.09
N GLU A 282 -33.94 -5.71 1.19
CA GLU A 282 -34.25 -4.84 0.06
C GLU A 282 -33.05 -3.95 -0.30
N VAL A 283 -32.59 -4.03 -1.56
CA VAL A 283 -31.40 -3.31 -2.06
C VAL A 283 -31.68 -2.34 -3.22
N SER A 284 -32.95 -2.21 -3.63
CA SER A 284 -33.42 -1.37 -4.76
C SER A 284 -32.94 0.09 -4.67
N ASN A 285 -32.76 0.60 -3.46
CA ASN A 285 -32.38 1.99 -3.19
C ASN A 285 -30.88 2.20 -2.97
N MET A 286 -30.05 1.16 -3.05
CA MET A 286 -28.60 1.26 -2.85
C MET A 286 -27.90 1.54 -4.19
N LYS A 287 -27.53 2.80 -4.45
CA LYS A 287 -26.70 3.21 -5.60
C LYS A 287 -25.28 3.58 -5.14
N PHE A 288 -24.25 3.11 -5.86
CA PHE A 288 -22.87 3.57 -5.66
C PHE A 288 -22.67 4.88 -6.40
N GLY A 289 -22.19 5.93 -5.73
CA GLY A 289 -21.89 7.21 -6.40
C GLY A 289 -23.08 7.71 -7.22
N GLY A 290 -24.17 8.06 -6.53
CA GLY A 290 -25.46 8.34 -7.14
C GLY A 290 -25.39 9.23 -8.40
N GLU A 291 -26.14 8.81 -9.43
CA GLU A 291 -26.57 9.69 -10.49
C GLU A 291 -27.13 10.96 -9.87
N VAL A 292 -26.76 12.12 -10.43
CA VAL A 292 -27.31 13.40 -10.03
C VAL A 292 -28.78 13.44 -10.45
N GLU A 293 -29.66 12.88 -9.64
CA GLU A 293 -31.11 13.03 -9.82
C GLU A 293 -31.41 14.52 -9.70
N THR A 294 -31.85 15.11 -10.82
CA THR A 294 -32.22 16.52 -10.86
C THR A 294 -33.51 16.68 -10.07
N ILE A 295 -33.40 17.24 -8.88
CA ILE A 295 -34.56 17.58 -8.06
C ILE A 295 -35.07 18.95 -8.55
N ILE A 296 -36.22 18.95 -9.20
CA ILE A 296 -36.89 20.13 -9.78
C ILE A 296 -37.95 20.67 -8.80
N GLY A 297 -38.35 19.89 -7.78
CA GLY A 297 -39.42 20.28 -6.85
C GLY A 297 -39.40 19.58 -5.48
N MET A 298 -40.26 20.06 -4.58
CA MET A 298 -40.35 19.58 -3.18
C MET A 298 -40.68 18.10 -3.05
N GLU A 299 -41.53 17.54 -3.92
CA GLU A 299 -41.86 16.11 -3.89
C GLU A 299 -40.63 15.25 -4.21
N GLN A 300 -39.84 15.62 -5.22
CA GLN A 300 -38.60 14.93 -5.56
C GLN A 300 -37.55 15.08 -4.44
N PHE A 301 -37.50 16.24 -3.77
CA PHE A 301 -36.64 16.44 -2.60
C PHE A 301 -37.04 15.53 -1.43
N GLN A 302 -38.34 15.42 -1.15
CA GLN A 302 -38.86 14.54 -0.10
C GLN A 302 -38.61 13.07 -0.45
N MET A 303 -38.83 12.65 -1.69
CA MET A 303 -38.51 11.30 -2.14
C MET A 303 -37.02 11.00 -1.97
N ALA A 304 -36.13 11.87 -2.45
CA ALA A 304 -34.68 11.67 -2.38
C ALA A 304 -34.13 11.64 -0.95
N THR A 305 -34.74 12.41 -0.02
CA THR A 305 -34.36 12.38 1.40
C THR A 305 -34.97 11.21 2.17
N SER A 306 -36.09 10.67 1.69
CA SER A 306 -36.76 9.49 2.24
C SER A 306 -36.12 8.15 1.86
N LEU A 307 -35.21 8.14 0.87
CA LEU A 307 -34.49 6.94 0.47
C LEU A 307 -33.70 6.34 1.65
N PRO A 308 -33.68 5.01 1.78
CA PRO A 308 -32.83 4.32 2.75
C PRO A 308 -31.36 4.68 2.58
N GLY A 309 -30.69 5.01 3.67
CA GLY A 309 -29.30 5.46 3.66
C GLY A 309 -29.13 6.86 4.25
N VAL A 310 -27.98 7.48 3.95
CA VAL A 310 -27.61 8.78 4.49
C VAL A 310 -27.50 9.76 3.35
N SER A 311 -28.29 10.84 3.40
CA SER A 311 -28.28 11.90 2.39
C SER A 311 -27.69 13.18 2.97
N VAL A 312 -26.64 13.70 2.35
CA VAL A 312 -26.01 14.97 2.71
C VAL A 312 -26.34 16.03 1.66
N ILE A 313 -26.94 17.12 2.11
CA ILE A 313 -27.44 18.20 1.25
C ILE A 313 -26.61 19.44 1.53
N HIS A 314 -25.99 19.99 0.49
CA HIS A 314 -25.22 21.24 0.55
C HIS A 314 -26.02 22.38 -0.08
N PHE A 315 -26.61 23.25 0.74
CA PHE A 315 -27.25 24.49 0.30
C PHE A 315 -26.22 25.58 0.08
N MET A 316 -26.16 26.12 -1.13
CA MET A 316 -25.13 27.06 -1.55
C MET A 316 -25.63 28.03 -2.61
N THR A 317 -24.79 28.98 -3.00
CA THR A 317 -24.98 29.80 -4.20
C THR A 317 -23.62 30.09 -4.83
N PRO A 318 -23.44 29.99 -6.16
CA PRO A 318 -22.15 30.20 -6.84
C PRO A 318 -21.55 31.59 -6.63
N SER A 319 -22.38 32.59 -6.35
CA SER A 319 -21.93 33.96 -6.04
C SER A 319 -21.40 34.13 -4.61
N ASN A 320 -21.57 33.14 -3.73
CA ASN A 320 -21.12 33.22 -2.34
C ASN A 320 -19.69 32.69 -2.19
N GLN A 321 -18.78 33.56 -1.72
CA GLN A 321 -17.35 33.26 -1.60
C GLN A 321 -17.05 32.09 -0.63
N GLN A 322 -17.83 31.92 0.43
CA GLN A 322 -17.64 30.85 1.41
C GLN A 322 -18.08 29.50 0.85
N CYS A 323 -19.14 29.48 0.03
CA CYS A 323 -19.55 28.29 -0.72
C CYS A 323 -18.44 27.84 -1.69
N CYS A 324 -17.87 28.77 -2.48
CA CYS A 324 -16.78 28.46 -3.41
C CYS A 324 -15.54 27.86 -2.72
N LYS A 325 -15.23 28.30 -1.49
CA LYS A 325 -14.11 27.75 -0.70
C LYS A 325 -14.38 26.33 -0.19
N VAL A 326 -15.63 26.01 0.11
CA VAL A 326 -16.02 24.70 0.67
C VAL A 326 -16.28 23.66 -0.43
N SER A 327 -16.73 24.08 -1.61
CA SER A 327 -17.07 23.17 -2.72
C SER A 327 -15.98 22.12 -3.03
N PRO A 328 -14.70 22.45 -3.24
CA PRO A 328 -13.66 21.45 -3.52
C PRO A 328 -13.50 20.39 -2.42
N PHE A 329 -13.72 20.80 -1.17
CA PHE A 329 -13.69 19.88 -0.04
C PHE A 329 -14.90 18.93 -0.04
N VAL A 330 -16.08 19.42 -0.41
CA VAL A 330 -17.26 18.56 -0.61
C VAL A 330 -16.99 17.55 -1.74
N ASN A 331 -16.33 17.94 -2.84
CA ASN A 331 -15.94 17.00 -3.91
C ASN A 331 -15.09 15.85 -3.32
N THR A 332 -14.15 16.22 -2.47
CA THR A 332 -13.25 15.27 -1.80
C THR A 332 -14.01 14.32 -0.87
N LEU A 333 -15.01 14.82 -0.14
CA LEU A 333 -15.86 14.00 0.72
C LEU A 333 -16.71 13.02 -0.08
N CYS A 334 -17.27 13.42 -1.22
CA CYS A 334 -18.03 12.52 -2.08
C CYS A 334 -17.17 11.35 -2.59
N ALA A 335 -15.93 11.62 -3.00
CA ALA A 335 -14.99 10.58 -3.40
C ALA A 335 -14.61 9.65 -2.23
N ARG A 336 -14.52 10.20 -1.01
CA ARG A 336 -14.13 9.45 0.19
C ARG A 336 -15.27 8.60 0.76
N TYR A 337 -16.52 9.03 0.63
CA TYR A 337 -17.71 8.41 1.21
C TYR A 337 -18.81 8.14 0.15
N PRO A 338 -18.58 7.21 -0.80
CA PRO A 338 -19.51 6.98 -1.91
C PRO A 338 -20.79 6.21 -1.52
N SER A 339 -20.88 5.70 -0.29
CA SER A 339 -22.10 5.14 0.32
C SER A 339 -23.08 6.20 0.82
N VAL A 340 -22.66 7.47 0.85
CA VAL A 340 -23.49 8.61 1.25
C VAL A 340 -24.08 9.25 0.00
N ASN A 341 -25.38 9.44 -0.02
CA ASN A 341 -26.09 10.12 -1.10
C ASN A 341 -25.85 11.63 -0.97
N PHE A 342 -25.27 12.27 -1.97
CA PHE A 342 -25.24 13.73 -2.06
C PHE A 342 -26.31 14.15 -3.08
N LEU A 343 -27.09 15.22 -2.83
CA LEU A 343 -28.27 15.61 -3.64
C LEU A 343 -28.08 16.98 -4.33
N LYS A 344 -28.42 17.11 -5.63
CA LYS A 344 -28.29 18.35 -6.45
C LYS A 344 -29.68 18.78 -6.83
N VAL A 345 -29.95 20.07 -6.66
CA VAL A 345 -31.24 20.66 -6.98
C VAL A 345 -30.93 21.81 -7.93
N THR A 346 -31.36 21.70 -9.18
CA THR A 346 -31.21 22.74 -10.21
C THR A 346 -32.52 22.91 -10.97
N ASN A 347 -32.78 24.14 -11.44
CA ASN A 347 -34.00 24.46 -12.19
C ASN A 347 -33.83 24.26 -13.71
N THR A 348 -32.63 23.88 -14.15
CA THR A 348 -32.32 23.59 -15.56
C THR A 348 -31.87 22.14 -15.70
N ALA A 349 -32.54 21.41 -16.62
CA ALA A 349 -32.04 20.13 -17.10
C ALA A 349 -30.77 20.41 -17.90
N ILE A 350 -29.60 20.27 -17.27
CA ILE A 350 -28.35 20.24 -18.03
C ILE A 350 -28.32 18.90 -18.75
N HIS A 351 -28.83 18.88 -19.99
CA HIS A 351 -28.55 17.81 -20.93
C HIS A 351 -27.04 17.80 -21.17
N VAL A 352 -26.33 16.89 -20.51
CA VAL A 352 -25.00 16.50 -20.93
C VAL A 352 -25.18 15.48 -22.06
N THR A 353 -25.44 15.97 -23.27
CA THR A 353 -25.21 15.19 -24.48
C THR A 353 -23.71 15.09 -24.68
N VAL A 354 -23.16 13.87 -24.62
CA VAL A 354 -21.84 13.60 -25.20
C VAL A 354 -21.95 12.37 -26.10
N PRO A 355 -21.57 12.49 -27.38
CA PRO A 355 -21.55 11.37 -28.31
C PRO A 355 -20.43 10.41 -27.94
N TYR A 356 -20.68 9.10 -28.05
CA TYR A 356 -19.64 8.07 -27.95
C TYR A 356 -18.51 8.32 -28.97
N PRO A 357 -17.28 8.02 -28.57
CA PRO A 357 -16.57 6.90 -29.22
C PRO A 357 -16.01 5.91 -28.20
N PRO A 358 -15.73 4.66 -28.61
CA PRO A 358 -15.20 3.62 -27.73
C PRO A 358 -13.70 3.87 -27.50
N TYR A 359 -13.22 3.48 -26.33
CA TYR A 359 -11.82 3.55 -25.89
C TYR A 359 -11.33 4.95 -25.51
N ILE A 360 -11.42 5.26 -24.21
CA ILE A 360 -10.37 5.84 -23.34
C ILE A 360 -11.00 5.93 -21.93
N ASN A 361 -10.45 5.19 -20.98
CA ASN A 361 -10.74 5.34 -19.56
C ASN A 361 -10.27 6.72 -19.09
N MET A 362 -11.22 7.65 -18.97
CA MET A 362 -11.10 8.83 -18.12
C MET A 362 -12.13 8.70 -17.01
N PRO A 363 -11.78 8.92 -15.73
CA PRO A 363 -12.76 8.94 -14.67
C PRO A 363 -13.72 10.10 -14.95
N PHE A 364 -15.00 9.82 -15.13
CA PHE A 364 -16.02 10.84 -15.03
C PHE A 364 -15.91 11.43 -13.62
N PHE A 365 -15.34 12.64 -13.52
CA PHE A 365 -15.29 13.37 -12.26
C PHE A 365 -16.73 13.70 -11.87
N LEU A 366 -17.26 12.92 -10.94
CA LEU A 366 -18.49 13.21 -10.21
C LEU A 366 -18.34 14.59 -9.54
N SER A 367 -19.02 15.60 -10.08
CA SER A 367 -19.19 16.87 -9.39
C SER A 367 -20.07 16.61 -8.16
N PRO A 368 -19.64 16.98 -6.94
CA PRO A 368 -20.50 16.82 -5.78
C PRO A 368 -21.71 17.70 -5.93
N LEU A 369 -22.79 17.22 -5.34
CA LEU A 369 -24.09 17.78 -5.54
C LEU A 369 -24.34 18.97 -4.59
N GLN A 370 -24.86 20.05 -5.17
CA GLN A 370 -25.05 21.36 -4.55
C GLN A 370 -26.49 21.83 -4.84
N VAL A 371 -27.16 22.36 -3.85
CA VAL A 371 -28.48 23.01 -3.98
C VAL A 371 -28.24 24.49 -4.13
N ASP A 372 -28.41 25.03 -5.34
CA ASP A 372 -28.40 26.47 -5.51
C ASP A 372 -29.71 27.06 -4.97
N VAL A 373 -29.61 27.80 -3.87
CA VAL A 373 -30.75 28.46 -3.23
C VAL A 373 -31.48 29.42 -4.18
N ASN A 374 -30.77 30.00 -5.15
CA ASN A 374 -31.36 30.89 -6.15
C ASN A 374 -32.14 30.13 -7.22
N GLU A 375 -31.67 28.95 -7.61
CA GLU A 375 -32.37 28.11 -8.59
C GLU A 375 -33.58 27.39 -7.98
N SER A 376 -33.59 27.15 -6.67
CA SER A 376 -34.67 26.41 -5.99
C SER A 376 -35.09 27.02 -4.65
N PRO A 377 -35.68 28.23 -4.66
CA PRO A 377 -36.07 28.95 -3.45
C PRO A 377 -37.19 28.26 -2.68
N ALA A 378 -38.02 27.42 -3.32
CA ALA A 378 -39.05 26.64 -2.64
C ALA A 378 -38.47 25.63 -1.64
N VAL A 379 -37.42 24.91 -2.05
CA VAL A 379 -36.71 23.93 -1.20
C VAL A 379 -36.00 24.64 -0.06
N ALA A 380 -35.29 25.72 -0.35
CA ALA A 380 -34.60 26.50 0.68
C ALA A 380 -35.55 27.09 1.74
N ARG A 381 -36.72 27.59 1.32
CA ARG A 381 -37.75 28.10 2.24
C ARG A 381 -38.37 27.00 3.10
N ALA A 382 -38.74 25.88 2.49
CA ALA A 382 -39.30 24.74 3.23
C ALA A 382 -38.30 24.20 4.27
N GLU A 383 -37.01 24.20 3.92
CA GLU A 383 -35.93 23.82 4.81
C GLU A 383 -35.43 24.94 5.73
N ASN A 384 -36.08 26.12 5.76
CA ASN A 384 -35.69 27.24 6.61
C ASN A 384 -34.21 27.67 6.45
N VAL A 385 -33.63 27.54 5.26
CA VAL A 385 -32.23 27.92 5.00
C VAL A 385 -32.14 29.45 4.89
N ARG A 386 -31.55 30.08 5.92
CA ARG A 386 -31.35 31.54 5.98
C ARG A 386 -29.91 31.98 5.73
N THR A 387 -28.97 31.05 5.86
CA THR A 387 -27.52 31.31 5.76
C THR A 387 -26.88 30.22 4.91
N ILE A 388 -25.88 30.58 4.12
CA ILE A 388 -25.14 29.65 3.24
C ILE A 388 -23.63 29.83 3.44
N PRO A 389 -22.81 28.75 3.31
CA PRO A 389 -23.21 27.38 3.02
C PRO A 389 -23.85 26.69 4.23
N THR A 390 -24.96 25.98 4.00
CA THR A 390 -25.61 25.15 5.03
C THR A 390 -25.64 23.70 4.58
N PHE A 391 -25.30 22.80 5.50
CA PHE A 391 -25.32 21.36 5.27
C PHE A 391 -26.38 20.70 6.14
N LYS A 392 -27.17 19.81 5.55
CA LYS A 392 -28.15 19.00 6.27
C LYS A 392 -27.94 17.53 5.97
N ILE A 393 -27.98 16.70 7.00
CA ILE A 393 -27.84 15.24 6.90
C ILE A 393 -29.18 14.60 7.24
N TYR A 394 -29.66 13.75 6.35
CA TYR A 394 -30.85 12.94 6.50
C TYR A 394 -30.46 11.48 6.60
N LYS A 395 -31.18 10.71 7.41
CA LYS A 395 -31.06 9.26 7.49
C LYS A 395 -32.46 8.67 7.42
N ASN A 396 -32.74 7.90 6.37
CA ASN A 396 -34.05 7.27 6.14
C ASN A 396 -35.22 8.27 6.27
N GLY A 397 -35.16 9.43 5.62
CA GLY A 397 -36.20 10.47 5.68
C GLY A 397 -36.14 11.41 6.87
N ILE A 398 -35.36 11.11 7.91
CA ILE A 398 -35.29 11.93 9.12
C ILE A 398 -34.04 12.80 9.08
N ARG A 399 -34.20 14.12 9.27
CA ARG A 399 -33.06 15.03 9.42
C ARG A 399 -32.36 14.76 10.75
N VAL A 400 -31.12 14.28 10.68
CA VAL A 400 -30.30 13.93 11.85
C VAL A 400 -29.28 15.00 12.23
N LYS A 401 -28.91 15.88 11.28
CA LYS A 401 -27.95 16.97 11.54
C LYS A 401 -28.19 18.17 10.64
N GLU A 402 -27.94 19.36 11.20
CA GLU A 402 -27.84 20.62 10.47
C GLU A 402 -26.55 21.35 10.89
N MET A 403 -25.88 21.94 9.92
CA MET A 403 -24.60 22.63 10.09
C MET A 403 -24.61 23.91 9.27
N ILE A 404 -24.51 25.06 9.92
CA ILE A 404 -24.45 26.37 9.28
C ILE A 404 -22.98 26.79 9.23
N CYS A 405 -22.46 27.05 8.03
CA CYS A 405 -21.07 27.44 7.78
C CYS A 405 -20.02 26.57 8.51
N PRO A 406 -20.08 25.23 8.41
CA PRO A 406 -19.18 24.37 9.19
C PRO A 406 -17.73 24.52 8.77
N SER A 407 -16.82 24.23 9.72
CA SER A 407 -15.42 23.94 9.38
C SER A 407 -15.33 22.62 8.61
N GLN A 408 -14.27 22.48 7.81
CA GLN A 408 -14.01 21.23 7.06
C GLN A 408 -13.94 20.01 7.98
N GLN A 409 -13.31 20.15 9.15
CA GLN A 409 -13.20 19.09 10.15
C GLN A 409 -14.57 18.65 10.69
N LEU A 410 -15.45 19.59 11.02
CA LEU A 410 -16.79 19.28 11.53
C LEU A 410 -17.66 18.59 10.47
N LEU A 411 -17.55 19.06 9.22
CA LEU A 411 -18.29 18.47 8.10
C LEU A 411 -17.82 17.04 7.85
N GLU A 412 -16.51 16.79 7.76
CA GLU A 412 -15.98 15.44 7.56
C GLU A 412 -16.34 14.49 8.70
N TYR A 413 -16.19 14.95 9.95
CA TYR A 413 -16.57 14.16 11.11
C TYR A 413 -18.05 13.76 11.06
N SER A 414 -18.93 14.70 10.71
CA SER A 414 -20.37 14.43 10.65
C SER A 414 -20.72 13.47 9.50
N VAL A 415 -20.15 13.67 8.31
CA VAL A 415 -20.36 12.75 7.17
C VAL A 415 -19.88 11.34 7.51
N ARG A 416 -18.70 11.22 8.14
CA ARG A 416 -18.15 9.94 8.59
C ARG A 416 -19.01 9.28 9.67
N HIS A 417 -19.46 10.05 10.66
CA HIS A 417 -20.23 9.52 11.79
C HIS A 417 -21.59 8.98 11.35
N PHE A 418 -22.26 9.68 10.43
CA PHE A 418 -23.58 9.27 9.98
C PHE A 418 -23.54 8.30 8.79
N GLY A 419 -22.50 8.35 7.95
CA GLY A 419 -22.35 7.59 6.71
C GLY A 419 -21.76 6.18 6.81
N ILE A 420 -21.37 5.73 8.02
CA ILE A 420 -20.92 4.36 8.32
C ILE A 420 -22.09 3.50 8.79
#